data_AF-A0A1C6B7P8-F1
#
_entry.id   AF-A0A1C6B7P8-F1
#
_cell.length_a   1.000
_cell.length_b   1.000
_cell.length_c   1.000
_cell.angle_alpha   90.00
_cell.angle_beta   90.00
_cell.angle_gamma   90.00
#
_symmetry.space_group_name_H-M   'P 1'
#
loop_
_entity.id
_entity.type
_entity.pdbx_description
1 polymer ?
#
loop_
_entity_poly.entity_id
_entity_poly.type
_entity_poly.pdbx_seq_one_letter_code
_entity_poly.pdbx_strand_id
1 'polypeptide(L)'
;MDNMSEMRNRLDNGNYDLTLEIGENNYFQIYEDVDHQAAEDVVRNYLRSNADDAEFSDLQIKHNRSRHTVSVYAKLSYDNNRHKDYSKRNKLM
;
A
#
# COMPACT_ATOMS: atom_id res chain seq x y z
N MET A 1 -1.74 -8.88 -19.97
CA MET A 1 -1.78 -9.35 -18.56
C MET A 1 -1.72 -8.07 -17.77
N ASP A 2 -2.85 -7.39 -17.64
CA ASP A 2 -2.92 -5.97 -17.28
C ASP A 2 -4.12 -5.78 -16.36
N ASN A 3 -3.99 -6.16 -15.09
CA ASN A 3 -5.08 -6.01 -14.10
C ASN A 3 -4.59 -5.36 -12.81
N MET A 4 -3.46 -4.65 -12.87
CA MET A 4 -2.97 -3.81 -11.77
C MET A 4 -2.54 -2.47 -12.35
N SER A 5 -3.25 -1.41 -11.95
CA SER A 5 -2.91 -0.04 -12.31
C SER A 5 -2.29 0.63 -11.10
N GLU A 6 -1.07 1.11 -11.25
CA GLU A 6 -0.39 1.93 -10.25
C GLU A 6 -0.50 3.41 -10.66
N MET A 7 -0.88 4.25 -9.71
CA MET A 7 -0.83 5.70 -9.87
C MET A 7 -0.06 6.28 -8.69
N ARG A 8 1.02 6.99 -9.00
CA ARG A 8 1.76 7.82 -8.04
C ARG A 8 1.51 9.28 -8.40
N ASN A 9 0.83 9.99 -7.51
CA ASN A 9 0.59 11.42 -7.67
C ASN A 9 1.43 12.19 -6.65
N ARG A 10 2.28 13.11 -7.11
CA ARG A 10 3.03 13.97 -6.22
C ARG A 10 2.12 15.06 -5.69
N LEU A 11 1.99 15.16 -4.37
CA LEU A 11 1.30 16.24 -3.69
C LEU A 11 2.21 17.47 -3.60
N ASP A 12 1.59 18.65 -3.63
CA ASP A 12 2.29 19.95 -3.53
C ASP A 12 3.09 20.08 -2.22
N ASN A 13 2.64 19.41 -1.16
CA ASN A 13 3.26 19.41 0.16
C ASN A 13 4.52 18.51 0.28
N GLY A 14 5.02 17.95 -0.82
CA GLY A 14 6.17 17.04 -0.84
C GLY A 14 5.85 15.59 -0.47
N ASN A 15 4.58 15.29 -0.17
CA ASN A 15 4.07 13.92 -0.03
C ASN A 15 3.73 13.33 -1.40
N TYR A 16 3.48 12.03 -1.45
CA TYR A 16 3.05 11.32 -2.64
C TYR A 16 1.83 10.48 -2.29
N ASP A 17 0.80 10.54 -3.12
CA ASP A 17 -0.31 9.60 -3.05
C ASP A 17 -0.01 8.42 -3.96
N LEU A 18 0.04 7.23 -3.38
CA LEU A 18 0.06 5.97 -4.09
C LEU A 18 -1.36 5.41 -4.14
N THR A 19 -1.83 5.15 -5.35
CA THR A 19 -3.08 4.44 -5.61
C THR A 19 -2.74 3.16 -6.35
N LEU A 20 -3.09 2.01 -5.77
CA LEU A 20 -2.97 0.70 -6.40
C LEU A 20 -4.38 0.20 -6.67
N GLU A 21 -4.75 0.08 -7.94
CA GLU A 21 -6.01 -0.51 -8.35
C GLU A 21 -5.75 -1.93 -8.86
N ILE A 22 -6.35 -2.91 -8.20
CA ILE A 22 -6.20 -4.33 -8.51
C ILE A 22 -7.58 -4.87 -8.88
N GLY A 23 -7.66 -5.68 -9.93
CA GLY A 23 -8.88 -6.41 -10.25
C GLY A 23 -9.29 -7.30 -9.08
N GLU A 24 -10.56 -7.27 -8.69
CA GLU A 24 -11.13 -8.04 -7.58
C GLU A 24 -10.71 -9.51 -7.63
N ASN A 25 -10.84 -10.16 -8.80
CA ASN A 25 -10.42 -11.55 -8.98
C ASN A 25 -8.94 -11.80 -8.62
N ASN A 26 -8.03 -10.90 -9.02
CA ASN A 26 -6.60 -11.04 -8.70
C ASN A 26 -6.32 -10.75 -7.23
N TYR A 27 -7.01 -9.77 -6.65
CA TYR A 27 -6.88 -9.45 -5.25
C TYR A 27 -7.35 -10.62 -4.38
N PHE A 28 -8.55 -11.16 -4.66
CA PHE A 28 -9.14 -12.29 -3.94
C PHE A 28 -8.41 -13.62 -4.16
N GLN A 29 -7.55 -13.72 -5.18
CA GLN A 29 -6.64 -14.86 -5.35
C GLN A 29 -5.47 -14.86 -4.35
N ILE A 30 -5.07 -13.68 -3.87
CA ILE A 30 -3.90 -13.49 -2.99
C ILE A 30 -4.36 -13.22 -1.55
N TYR A 31 -5.43 -12.45 -1.38
CA TYR A 31 -6.00 -12.02 -0.11
C TYR A 31 -7.47 -12.42 -0.04
N GLU A 32 -7.86 -13.23 0.95
CA GLU A 32 -9.25 -13.70 1.07
C GLU A 32 -10.26 -12.59 1.38
N ASP A 33 -9.83 -11.44 1.91
CA ASP A 33 -10.71 -10.33 2.27
C ASP A 33 -10.06 -8.95 2.06
N VAL A 34 -10.90 -7.93 1.95
CA VAL A 34 -10.52 -6.54 1.68
C VAL A 34 -10.39 -5.78 3.01
N ASP A 35 -9.44 -6.25 3.83
CA ASP A 35 -9.17 -5.68 5.15
C ASP A 35 -7.98 -4.70 5.13
N HIS A 36 -7.87 -3.87 6.17
CA HIS A 36 -6.78 -2.93 6.36
C HIS A 36 -5.42 -3.63 6.42
N GLN A 37 -5.36 -4.83 7.01
CA GLN A 37 -4.14 -5.64 7.05
C GLN A 37 -3.66 -6.06 5.65
N ALA A 38 -4.59 -6.46 4.78
CA ALA A 38 -4.25 -6.85 3.42
C ALA A 38 -3.80 -5.63 2.59
N ALA A 39 -4.44 -4.48 2.79
CA ALA A 39 -4.02 -3.21 2.20
C ALA A 39 -2.57 -2.84 2.60
N GLU A 40 -2.25 -2.97 3.89
CA GLU A 40 -0.90 -2.74 4.41
C GLU A 40 0.12 -3.68 3.77
N ASP A 41 -0.19 -4.97 3.68
CA ASP A 41 0.72 -5.96 3.11
C ASP A 41 0.98 -5.70 1.63
N VAL A 42 -0.06 -5.34 0.85
CA VAL A 42 0.08 -4.95 -0.56
C VAL A 42 1.02 -3.77 -0.73
N VAL A 43 0.77 -2.66 -0.01
CA VAL A 43 1.61 -1.45 -0.13
C VAL A 43 3.01 -1.70 0.35
N ARG A 44 3.17 -2.47 1.45
CA ARG A 44 4.48 -2.83 1.98
C ARG A 44 5.26 -3.71 1.01
N ASN A 45 4.62 -4.70 0.39
CA ASN A 45 5.27 -5.56 -0.59
C ASN A 45 5.64 -4.78 -1.85
N TYR A 46 4.79 -3.83 -2.27
CA TYR A 46 5.07 -2.92 -3.37
C TYR A 46 6.30 -2.03 -3.08
N LEU A 47 6.38 -1.42 -1.90
CA LEU A 47 7.52 -0.60 -1.50
C LEU A 47 8.82 -1.42 -1.40
N ARG A 48 8.73 -2.62 -0.83
CA ARG A 48 9.86 -3.57 -0.80
C ARG A 48 10.34 -3.94 -2.19
N SER A 49 9.42 -4.21 -3.12
CA SER A 49 9.76 -4.53 -4.50
C SER A 49 10.42 -3.37 -5.23
N ASN A 50 10.06 -2.13 -4.88
CA ASN A 50 10.65 -0.92 -5.44
C ASN A 50 11.94 -0.47 -4.72
N ALA A 51 12.38 -1.18 -3.68
CA ALA A 51 13.49 -0.79 -2.81
C ALA A 51 13.36 0.66 -2.30
N ASP A 52 12.12 1.06 -2.01
CA ASP A 52 11.75 2.43 -1.67
C ASP A 52 11.62 2.54 -0.14
N ASP A 53 12.43 3.40 0.49
CA ASP A 53 12.39 3.70 1.93
C ASP A 53 11.24 4.65 2.33
N ALA A 54 10.30 4.94 1.40
CA ALA A 54 9.14 5.76 1.70
C ALA A 54 8.29 5.15 2.82
N GLU A 55 7.93 5.99 3.79
CA GLU A 55 6.98 5.63 4.83
C GLU A 55 5.56 5.85 4.30
N PHE A 56 4.74 4.80 4.28
CA PHE A 56 3.32 4.94 4.01
C PHE A 56 2.55 5.28 5.29
N SER A 57 1.55 6.14 5.16
CA SER A 57 0.62 6.51 6.21
C SER A 57 -0.77 6.70 5.59
N ASP A 58 -1.82 6.72 6.42
CA ASP A 58 -3.19 6.99 5.97
C ASP A 58 -3.68 5.97 4.92
N LEU A 59 -3.44 4.67 5.17
CA LEU A 59 -3.90 3.58 4.32
C LEU A 59 -5.43 3.51 4.30
N GLN A 60 -6.00 3.55 3.11
CA GLN A 60 -7.42 3.40 2.87
C GLN A 60 -7.63 2.37 1.75
N ILE A 61 -8.46 1.37 2.02
CA ILE A 61 -8.85 0.39 1.02
C ILE A 61 -10.31 0.58 0.65
N LYS A 62 -10.59 0.54 -0.64
CA LYS A 62 -11.93 0.70 -1.20
C LYS A 62 -12.25 -0.46 -2.11
N HIS A 63 -13.27 -1.21 -1.73
CA HIS A 63 -13.80 -2.29 -2.54
C HIS A 63 -14.95 -1.78 -3.43
N ASN A 64 -14.72 -1.69 -4.73
CA ASN A 64 -15.74 -1.36 -5.71
C ASN A 64 -16.34 -2.65 -6.31
N ARG A 65 -17.34 -3.23 -5.64
CA ARG A 65 -18.09 -4.39 -6.14
C ARG A 65 -18.71 -4.18 -7.52
N SER A 66 -19.12 -2.95 -7.85
CA SER A 66 -19.72 -2.63 -9.16
C SER A 66 -18.72 -2.68 -10.31
N ARG A 67 -17.44 -2.41 -10.04
CA ARG A 67 -16.38 -2.42 -11.07
C ARG A 67 -15.51 -3.67 -10.95
N HIS A 68 -15.79 -4.53 -9.98
CA HIS A 68 -14.93 -5.66 -9.60
C HIS A 68 -13.47 -5.21 -9.47
N THR A 69 -13.24 -4.10 -8.76
CA THR A 69 -11.90 -3.58 -8.48
C THR A 69 -11.72 -3.24 -7.01
N VAL A 70 -10.51 -3.44 -6.52
CA VAL A 70 -10.05 -3.04 -5.19
C VAL A 70 -9.03 -1.92 -5.38
N SER A 71 -9.35 -0.75 -4.86
CA SER A 71 -8.46 0.42 -4.91
C SER A 71 -7.86 0.63 -3.52
N VAL A 72 -6.55 0.55 -3.43
CA VAL A 72 -5.77 0.83 -2.22
C VAL A 72 -5.13 2.20 -2.38
N TYR A 73 -5.39 3.09 -1.43
CA TYR A 73 -4.82 4.42 -1.35
C TYR A 73 -3.86 4.47 -0.18
N ALA A 74 -2.66 4.99 -0.39
CA ALA A 74 -1.66 5.18 0.64
C ALA A 74 -0.91 6.49 0.41
N LYS A 75 -0.70 7.27 1.48
CA LYS A 75 0.16 8.44 1.42
C LYS A 75 1.58 8.02 1.72
N LEU A 76 2.44 8.11 0.73
CA LEU A 76 3.88 7.98 0.88
C LEU A 76 4.46 9.33 1.30
N SER A 77 5.18 9.34 2.42
CA SER A 77 5.98 10.46 2.86
C SER A 77 7.44 10.03 2.90
N TYR A 78 8.28 10.80 2.21
CA TYR A 78 9.72 10.67 2.27
C TYR A 78 10.24 11.52 3.42
N ASP A 79 9.77 11.26 4.63
CA ASP A 79 10.35 11.88 5.82
C ASP A 79 11.71 11.23 6.07
N ASN A 80 12.75 11.79 5.46
CA ASN A 80 14.16 11.38 5.57
C ASN A 80 14.73 11.58 7.00
N ASN A 81 13.86 11.70 8.00
CA ASN A 81 14.20 12.00 9.38
C ASN A 81 13.51 11.06 10.39
N ARG A 82 12.65 10.13 9.95
CA ARG A 82 12.20 9.02 10.77
C ARG A 82 12.96 7.75 10.41
N HIS A 83 14.10 7.58 11.06
CA HIS A 83 14.58 6.25 11.44
C HIS A 83 13.48 5.64 12.33
N LYS A 84 12.43 5.06 11.73
CA LYS A 84 11.53 4.17 12.47
C LYS A 84 12.36 2.94 12.78
N ASP A 85 12.99 3.02 13.93
CA ASP A 85 13.61 1.95 14.67
C ASP A 85 12.61 0.79 14.71
N TYR A 86 12.67 -0.11 13.70
CA TYR A 86 11.93 -1.37 13.66
C TYR A 86 12.48 -2.36 14.72
N SER A 87 13.16 -1.88 15.77
CA SER A 87 13.78 -2.71 16.82
C SER A 87 12.82 -3.13 17.94
N LYS A 88 11.50 -3.07 17.75
CA LYS A 88 10.53 -3.58 18.74
C LYS A 88 9.61 -4.67 18.21
N ARG A 89 10.17 -5.64 17.47
CA ARG A 89 9.46 -6.92 17.24
C ARG A 89 10.43 -8.09 17.09
N ASN A 90 11.11 -8.44 18.18
CA ASN A 90 11.31 -9.81 18.65
C ASN A 90 12.30 -9.85 19.84
N LYS A 91 11.88 -9.33 21.00
CA LYS A 91 12.45 -9.75 22.29
C LYS A 91 11.39 -10.45 23.10
N LEU A 92 11.04 -11.65 22.63
CA LEU A 92 10.40 -12.68 23.43
C LEU A 92 11.15 -13.98 23.15
N MET A 93 12.27 -14.17 23.86
CA MET A 93 12.91 -15.44 24.19
C MET A 93 14.06 -15.13 25.17
#